data_AF-G9ES70-F1
#
_entry.id   AF-G9ES70-F1
#
_cell.length_a   1.000
_cell.length_b   1.000
_cell.length_c   1.000
_cell.angle_alpha   90.00
_cell.angle_beta   90.00
_cell.angle_gamma   90.00
#
_symmetry.space_group_name_H-M   'P 1'
#
loop_
_entity.id
_entity.type
_entity.pdbx_description
1 polymer ?
#
loop_
_entity_poly.entity_id
_entity_poly.type
_entity_poly.pdbx_seq_one_letter_code
_entity_poly.pdbx_strand_id
1 'polypeptide(L)'
;MGPLGAGTVLINKSGNTVTYQDGPKKISATNADELLQKQTGIRLPVNNLYYWVRGLPAPGKVNSEQHDQYNHLVQLKQSGYAITFGNFTSVKGADLPGIIRLEGNGVMIKVIIKNWSV
;
A
#
# COMPACT_ATOMS: atom_id res chain seq x y z
N MET A 1 -15.40 -2.54 26.60
CA MET A 1 -15.83 -2.51 25.18
C MET A 1 -14.73 -1.80 24.38
N GLY A 2 -13.66 -2.50 24.01
CA GLY A 2 -12.59 -1.90 23.20
C GLY A 2 -12.96 -2.01 21.72
N PRO A 3 -12.81 -0.97 20.89
CA PRO A 3 -13.04 -1.09 19.46
C PRO A 3 -11.89 -1.89 18.83
N LEU A 4 -11.88 -3.20 19.08
CA LEU A 4 -10.98 -4.15 18.44
C LEU A 4 -11.55 -4.46 17.06
N GLY A 5 -11.41 -3.50 16.17
CA GLY A 5 -11.87 -3.56 14.79
C GLY A 5 -10.97 -2.76 13.88
N ALA A 6 -9.67 -2.66 14.21
CA ALA A 6 -8.67 -2.16 13.27
C ALA A 6 -8.54 -3.20 12.13
N GLY A 7 -9.48 -3.12 11.17
CA GLY A 7 -9.60 -3.98 10.02
C GLY A 7 -8.29 -4.02 9.27
N THR A 8 -7.59 -5.15 9.39
CA THR A 8 -6.39 -5.39 8.61
C THR A 8 -6.86 -5.66 7.19
N VAL A 9 -6.77 -4.64 6.36
CA VAL A 9 -7.15 -4.75 4.96
C VAL A 9 -5.96 -5.30 4.18
N LEU A 10 -6.13 -6.49 3.60
CA LEU A 10 -5.19 -7.04 2.64
C LEU A 10 -5.57 -6.60 1.23
N ILE A 11 -4.64 -5.93 0.56
CA ILE A 11 -4.80 -5.52 -0.82
C ILE A 11 -3.83 -6.35 -1.66
N ASN A 12 -4.37 -7.26 -2.47
CA ASN A 12 -3.59 -8.03 -3.42
C ASN A 12 -3.76 -7.41 -4.82
N LYS A 13 -2.70 -6.78 -5.33
CA LYS A 13 -2.69 -6.26 -6.70
C LYS A 13 -2.05 -7.30 -7.63
N SER A 14 -2.82 -7.76 -8.62
CA SER A 14 -2.36 -8.67 -9.68
C SER A 14 -2.73 -8.05 -11.02
N GLY A 15 -1.74 -7.43 -11.69
CA GLY A 15 -1.98 -6.64 -12.90
C GLY A 15 -2.93 -5.46 -12.65
N ASN A 16 -4.04 -5.40 -13.40
CA ASN A 16 -5.11 -4.40 -13.25
C ASN A 16 -6.14 -4.74 -12.17
N THR A 17 -6.08 -5.93 -11.58
CA THR A 17 -7.07 -6.37 -10.59
C THR A 17 -6.54 -6.14 -9.19
N VAL A 18 -7.29 -5.40 -8.38
CA VAL A 18 -7.03 -5.16 -6.97
C VAL A 18 -8.04 -5.93 -6.13
N THR A 19 -7.56 -6.88 -5.34
CA THR A 19 -8.39 -7.64 -4.42
C THR A 19 -8.21 -7.11 -3.02
N TYR A 20 -9.29 -6.60 -2.44
CA TYR A 20 -9.40 -6.26 -1.03
C TYR A 20 -9.91 -7.46 -0.25
N GLN A 21 -9.32 -7.68 0.91
CA GLN A 21 -9.75 -8.70 1.84
C GLN A 21 -9.74 -8.12 3.26
N ASP A 22 -10.87 -8.22 3.93
CA ASP A 22 -11.10 -7.82 5.31
C ASP A 22 -11.77 -9.00 6.03
N GLY A 23 -10.95 -9.78 6.74
CA GLY A 23 -11.38 -11.05 7.35
C GLY A 23 -11.98 -12.02 6.31
N PRO A 24 -13.25 -12.45 6.46
CA PRO A 24 -13.93 -13.34 5.51
C PRO A 24 -14.42 -12.61 4.24
N LYS A 25 -14.49 -11.28 4.23
CA LYS A 25 -14.93 -10.52 3.05
C LYS A 25 -13.78 -10.36 2.08
N LYS A 26 -13.93 -10.90 0.87
CA LYS A 26 -13.01 -10.73 -0.24
C LYS A 26 -13.74 -10.06 -1.39
N ILE A 27 -13.25 -8.92 -1.83
CA ILE A 27 -13.88 -8.10 -2.86
C ILE A 27 -12.80 -7.70 -3.87
N SER A 28 -13.07 -7.92 -5.14
CA SER A 28 -12.16 -7.51 -6.22
C SER A 28 -12.71 -6.26 -6.90
N ALA A 29 -11.85 -5.28 -7.13
CA ALA A 29 -12.14 -4.13 -7.96
C ALA A 29 -10.94 -3.76 -8.83
N THR A 30 -11.22 -3.02 -9.89
CA THR A 30 -10.18 -2.40 -10.72
C THR A 30 -9.61 -1.16 -10.04
N ASN A 31 -10.38 -0.52 -9.14
CA ASN A 31 -10.01 0.66 -8.37
C ASN A 31 -9.95 0.35 -6.86
N ALA A 32 -8.76 0.50 -6.27
CA ALA A 32 -8.56 0.31 -4.83
C ALA A 32 -9.25 1.42 -4.00
N ASP A 33 -9.30 2.65 -4.50
CA ASP A 33 -9.87 3.83 -3.81
C ASP A 33 -11.37 3.68 -3.62
N GLU A 34 -12.13 3.51 -4.71
CA GLU A 34 -13.59 3.32 -4.63
C GLU A 34 -13.96 2.16 -3.71
N LEU A 35 -13.18 1.09 -3.76
CA LEU A 35 -13.45 -0.08 -2.94
C LEU A 35 -13.15 0.20 -1.47
N LEU A 36 -12.00 0.79 -1.14
CA LEU A 36 -11.67 1.19 0.24
C LEU A 36 -12.68 2.20 0.77
N GLN A 37 -13.07 3.18 -0.03
CA GLN A 37 -14.06 4.17 0.33
C GLN A 37 -15.42 3.51 0.58
N LYS A 38 -15.87 2.59 -0.27
CA LYS A 38 -17.14 1.87 -0.06
C LYS A 38 -17.12 0.94 1.15
N GLN A 39 -15.98 0.30 1.44
CA GLN A 39 -15.90 -0.69 2.52
C GLN A 39 -15.56 -0.09 3.88
N THR A 40 -14.67 0.91 3.92
CA THR A 40 -14.13 1.48 5.16
C THR A 40 -14.50 2.94 5.36
N GLY A 41 -15.03 3.63 4.34
CA GLY A 41 -15.29 5.07 4.37
C GLY A 41 -14.04 5.94 4.18
N ILE A 42 -12.87 5.32 4.07
CA ILE A 42 -11.58 6.02 3.97
C ILE A 42 -11.20 6.19 2.50
N ARG A 43 -10.80 7.42 2.15
CA ARG A 43 -10.19 7.72 0.86
C ARG A 43 -8.70 7.46 0.94
N LEU A 44 -8.26 6.31 0.43
CA LEU A 44 -6.84 6.06 0.26
C LEU A 44 -6.36 6.85 -0.96
N PRO A 45 -5.32 7.69 -0.86
CA PRO A 45 -4.78 8.39 -2.01
C PRO A 45 -4.13 7.38 -2.97
N VAL A 46 -4.91 6.78 -3.87
CA VAL A 46 -4.44 5.82 -4.88
C VAL A 46 -3.42 6.42 -5.84
N ASN A 47 -3.55 7.73 -6.12
CA ASN A 47 -2.52 8.46 -6.83
C ASN A 47 -1.18 8.34 -6.11
N ASN A 48 -1.16 8.48 -4.78
CA ASN A 48 0.07 8.36 -4.01
C ASN A 48 0.53 6.90 -3.90
N LEU A 49 -0.41 5.99 -3.68
CA LEU A 49 -0.16 4.55 -3.65
C LEU A 49 0.52 4.09 -4.94
N TYR A 50 0.16 4.65 -6.09
CA TYR A 50 0.81 4.31 -7.36
C TYR A 50 2.32 4.59 -7.36
N TYR A 51 2.77 5.69 -6.75
CA TYR A 51 4.19 6.00 -6.57
C TYR A 51 4.81 5.12 -5.49
N TRP A 52 4.15 4.95 -4.35
CA TRP A 52 4.65 4.11 -3.26
C TRP A 52 4.82 2.66 -3.72
N VAL A 53 3.90 2.14 -4.53
CA VAL A 53 3.99 0.81 -5.14
C VAL A 53 5.24 0.66 -6.00
N ARG A 54 5.78 1.74 -6.54
CA ARG A 54 7.03 1.78 -7.29
C ARG A 54 8.27 2.07 -6.42
N GLY A 55 8.11 2.12 -5.09
CA GLY A 55 9.16 2.54 -4.18
C GLY A 55 9.51 4.03 -4.27
N LEU A 56 8.59 4.86 -4.77
CA LEU A 56 8.80 6.29 -4.94
C LEU A 56 7.92 7.11 -3.99
N PRO A 57 8.39 8.23 -3.44
CA PRO A 57 7.54 9.17 -2.75
C PRO A 57 6.54 9.78 -3.76
N ALA A 58 5.27 9.85 -3.36
CA ALA A 58 4.27 10.50 -4.20
C ALA A 58 4.46 12.02 -4.21
N PRO A 59 4.04 12.72 -5.27
CA PRO A 59 4.11 14.17 -5.34
C PRO A 59 3.33 14.80 -4.18
N GLY A 60 4.03 15.56 -3.35
CA GLY A 60 3.46 16.17 -2.16
C GLY A 60 4.49 16.39 -1.06
N LYS A 61 3.99 16.68 0.15
CA LYS A 61 4.84 16.88 1.32
C LYS A 61 5.26 15.53 1.90
N VAL A 62 6.50 15.14 1.65
CA VAL A 62 7.16 14.04 2.36
C VAL A 62 7.46 14.51 3.78
N ASN A 63 6.92 13.83 4.79
CA ASN A 63 7.24 14.13 6.19
C ASN A 63 8.58 13.50 6.59
N SER A 64 8.85 12.28 6.12
CA SER A 64 10.10 11.57 6.37
C SER A 64 10.27 10.47 5.34
N GLU A 65 11.48 10.23 4.86
CA GLU A 65 11.82 9.07 4.04
C GLU A 65 13.10 8.44 4.58
N GLN A 66 13.19 7.12 4.47
CA GLN A 66 14.35 6.35 4.88
C GLN A 66 14.69 5.36 3.77
N HIS A 67 15.93 5.41 3.32
CA HIS A 67 16.47 4.52 2.31
C HIS A 67 17.44 3.53 2.93
N ASP A 68 17.54 2.33 2.35
CA ASP A 68 18.57 1.36 2.70
C ASP A 68 19.90 1.63 1.97
N GLN A 69 20.93 0.83 2.24
CA GLN A 69 22.26 0.93 1.61
C GLN A 69 22.22 0.82 0.08
N TYR A 70 21.19 0.17 -0.47
CA TYR A 70 20.94 0.04 -1.90
C TYR A 70 20.11 1.21 -2.49
N ASN A 71 19.91 2.28 -1.72
CA ASN A 71 19.06 3.42 -2.04
C ASN A 71 17.58 3.04 -2.31
N HIS A 72 17.12 1.96 -1.69
CA HIS A 72 15.72 1.53 -1.74
C HIS A 72 14.92 2.20 -0.62
N LEU A 73 13.79 2.81 -0.96
CA LEU A 73 12.89 3.45 0.01
C LEU A 73 12.28 2.40 0.94
N VAL A 74 12.79 2.25 2.17
CA VAL A 74 12.31 1.25 3.16
C VAL A 74 11.22 1.79 4.08
N GLN A 75 11.23 3.09 4.38
CA GLN A 75 10.15 3.75 5.10
C GLN A 75 9.86 5.12 4.50
N LEU A 76 8.59 5.50 4.50
CA LEU A 76 8.11 6.80 4.07
C LEU A 76 6.96 7.22 4.98
N LYS A 77 7.01 8.42 5.53
CA LYS A 77 5.88 9.06 6.19
C LYS A 77 5.38 10.17 5.29
N GLN A 78 4.14 10.05 4.85
CA GLN A 78 3.53 11.04 3.96
C GLN A 78 2.01 11.04 4.12
N SER A 79 1.39 12.22 4.06
CA SER A 79 -0.06 12.40 4.15
C SER A 79 -0.66 11.79 5.44
N GLY A 80 0.10 11.75 6.54
CA GLY A 80 -0.33 11.17 7.81
C GLY A 80 -0.32 9.63 7.84
N TYR A 81 0.23 8.98 6.82
CA TYR A 81 0.46 7.53 6.77
C TYR A 81 1.94 7.23 6.96
N ALA A 82 2.24 6.22 7.77
CA ALA A 82 3.54 5.56 7.84
C ALA A 82 3.54 4.38 6.87
N ILE A 83 4.28 4.51 5.78
CA ILE A 83 4.47 3.51 4.74
C ILE A 83 5.79 2.78 4.99
N THR A 84 5.75 1.45 5.06
CA THR A 84 6.92 0.59 5.17
C THR A 84 6.96 -0.34 3.97
N PHE A 85 8.11 -0.37 3.31
CA PHE A 85 8.37 -1.20 2.14
C PHE A 85 9.21 -2.41 2.53
N GLY A 86 8.91 -3.56 1.95
CA GLY A 86 9.67 -4.77 2.18
C GLY A 86 9.47 -5.78 1.06
N ASN A 87 10.21 -6.88 1.15
CA ASN A 87 10.22 -7.93 0.14
C ASN A 87 10.54 -7.37 -1.26
N PHE A 88 11.57 -6.54 -1.36
CA PHE A 88 12.02 -5.99 -2.64
C PHE A 88 12.39 -7.12 -3.59
N THR A 89 11.91 -7.02 -4.82
CA THR A 89 12.20 -7.97 -5.89
C THR A 89 12.65 -7.19 -7.11
N SER A 90 13.74 -7.62 -7.72
CA SER A 90 14.24 -7.02 -8.96
C SER A 90 13.46 -7.62 -10.13
N VAL A 91 12.72 -6.80 -10.87
CA VAL A 91 11.91 -7.21 -12.03
C VAL A 91 12.31 -6.36 -13.22
N LYS A 92 12.79 -7.00 -14.29
CA LYS A 92 13.31 -6.33 -15.50
C LYS A 92 14.29 -5.18 -15.21
N GLY A 93 15.13 -5.32 -14.18
CA GLY A 93 16.14 -4.32 -13.81
C GLY A 93 15.64 -3.17 -12.93
N ALA A 94 14.39 -3.21 -12.45
CA ALA A 94 13.87 -2.28 -11.45
C ALA A 94 13.60 -3.00 -10.12
N ASP A 95 14.04 -2.44 -9.00
CA ASP A 95 13.74 -2.96 -7.67
C ASP A 95 12.38 -2.46 -7.21
N LEU A 96 11.47 -3.41 -6.99
CA LEU A 96 10.09 -3.12 -6.65
C LEU A 96 9.70 -3.80 -5.34
N PRO A 97 9.01 -3.11 -4.42
CA PRO A 97 8.59 -3.70 -3.16
C PRO A 97 7.49 -4.74 -3.40
N GLY A 98 7.67 -5.95 -2.88
CA GLY A 98 6.66 -7.01 -2.90
C GLY A 98 5.62 -6.85 -1.78
N ILE A 99 5.94 -6.12 -0.73
CA ILE A 99 5.04 -5.85 0.39
C ILE A 99 5.12 -4.38 0.77
N ILE A 100 3.96 -3.77 0.96
CA ILE A 100 3.83 -2.36 1.37
C ILE A 100 2.83 -2.32 2.50
N ARG A 101 3.22 -1.75 3.64
CA ARG A 101 2.33 -1.55 4.78
C ARG A 101 2.10 -0.07 4.94
N LEU A 102 0.85 0.34 5.02
CA LEU A 102 0.47 1.71 5.33
C LEU A 102 -0.28 1.68 6.65
N GLU A 103 0.17 2.47 7.61
CA GLU A 103 -0.48 2.60 8.90
C GLU A 103 -0.71 4.08 9.19
N GLY A 104 -1.96 4.46 9.48
CA GLY A 104 -2.30 5.85 9.75
C GLY A 104 -3.80 6.09 9.67
N ASN A 105 -4.25 7.22 10.21
CA ASN A 105 -5.66 7.61 10.22
C ASN A 105 -6.60 6.52 10.81
N GLY A 106 -6.10 5.74 11.79
CA GLY A 106 -6.88 4.68 12.45
C GLY A 106 -7.02 3.37 11.66
N VAL A 107 -6.31 3.22 10.52
CA VAL A 107 -6.33 1.99 9.73
C VAL A 107 -4.93 1.47 9.39
N MET A 108 -4.88 0.16 9.21
CA MET A 108 -3.69 -0.54 8.73
C MET A 108 -4.01 -1.27 7.43
N ILE A 109 -3.28 -0.92 6.38
CA ILE A 109 -3.44 -1.45 5.03
C ILE A 109 -2.17 -2.20 4.69
N LYS A 110 -2.30 -3.48 4.37
CA LYS A 110 -1.18 -4.31 3.92
C LYS A 110 -1.39 -4.69 2.47
N VAL A 111 -0.55 -4.14 1.60
CA VAL A 111 -0.49 -4.48 0.19
C VAL A 111 0.52 -5.60 -0.01
N ILE A 112 0.12 -6.67 -0.69
CA ILE A 112 1.00 -7.77 -1.08
C ILE A 112 0.94 -7.87 -2.60
N ILE A 113 2.09 -7.73 -3.24
CA ILE A 113 2.25 -7.79 -4.69
C ILE A 113 2.97 -9.09 -5.00
N LYS A 114 2.21 -10.06 -5.55
CA LYS A 114 2.75 -11.39 -5.86
C LYS A 114 3.38 -11.48 -7.24
N ASN A 115 2.84 -10.74 -8.21
CA ASN A 115 3.31 -10.81 -9.59
C ASN A 115 3.38 -9.42 -10.20
N TRP A 116 4.60 -9.00 -10.52
CA TRP A 116 4.86 -7.84 -11.34
C TRP A 116 4.77 -8.25 -12.79
N SER A 117 3.73 -7.77 -13.49
CA SER A 117 3.66 -7.85 -14.94
C SER A 117 4.04 -6.48 -15.48
N VAL A 118 5.30 -6.34 -15.89
CA VAL A 118 5.87 -5.16 -16.58
C VAL A 118 5.95 -5.44 -18.06
#